data_AF-A0A2G9RLN0-F1
#
_entry.id   AF-A0A2G9RLN0-F1
#
_cell.length_a   1.000
_cell.length_b   1.000
_cell.length_c   1.000
_cell.angle_alpha   90.00
_cell.angle_beta   90.00
_cell.angle_gamma   90.00
#
_symmetry.space_group_name_H-M   'P 1'
#
loop_
_entity.id
_entity.type
_entity.pdbx_description
1 polymer ?
#
loop_
_entity_poly.entity_id
_entity_poly.type
_entity_poly.pdbx_seq_one_letter_code
_entity_poly.pdbx_strand_id
1 'polypeptide(L)'
;MLLHTYARALVANSWRWKASSATERALNYKPGQVIHGFTVNEVTPIPDFNITAVKLSHEGTGAKYLHLAREDSDNLFSVQFRTTPMDSTGVPHILEHTVLAGSEKYPCRDPFFKMQNRSLATFMNAFTGNYGTLQTV
;
A
#
# COMPACT_ATOMS: atom_id res chain seq x y z
N MET A 1 31.47 -5.28 56.46
CA MET A 1 31.65 -4.53 55.20
C MET A 1 30.64 -5.07 54.19
N LEU A 2 29.41 -4.54 54.24
CA LEU A 2 28.28 -4.95 53.40
C LEU A 2 28.17 -3.96 52.24
N LEU A 3 28.46 -4.40 51.01
CA LEU A 3 28.25 -3.60 49.81
C LEU A 3 26.79 -3.77 49.35
N HIS A 4 25.98 -2.76 49.63
CA HIS A 4 24.76 -2.47 48.91
C HIS A 4 25.13 -1.81 47.57
N THR A 5 24.67 -2.37 46.44
CA THR A 5 24.58 -1.62 45.19
C THR A 5 23.27 -1.95 44.48
N TYR A 6 22.48 -0.89 44.32
CA TYR A 6 21.12 -0.84 43.80
C TYR A 6 21.04 -1.28 42.33
N ALA A 7 20.24 -2.31 42.04
CA ALA A 7 19.73 -2.55 40.70
C ALA A 7 18.47 -1.68 40.50
N ARG A 8 18.59 -0.57 39.77
CA ARG A 8 17.44 0.21 39.28
C ARG A 8 16.71 -0.62 38.23
N ALA A 9 15.62 -1.27 38.61
CA ALA A 9 14.63 -1.76 37.66
C ALA A 9 14.04 -0.55 36.92
N LEU A 10 14.29 -0.45 35.62
CA LEU A 10 13.58 0.48 34.74
C LEU A 10 12.13 -0.01 34.64
N VAL A 11 11.26 0.53 35.48
CA VAL A 11 9.82 0.40 35.31
C VAL A 11 9.46 1.15 34.03
N ALA A 12 9.25 0.41 32.94
CA ALA A 12 8.72 0.96 31.71
C ALA A 12 7.32 1.53 32.00
N ASN A 13 7.15 2.83 31.82
CA ASN A 13 5.89 3.54 32.04
C ASN A 13 4.73 2.86 31.28
N SER A 14 3.77 2.35 32.03
CA SER A 14 2.58 1.62 31.57
C SER A 14 1.45 2.53 31.06
N TRP A 15 1.73 3.79 30.72
CA TRP A 15 0.71 4.79 30.34
C TRP A 15 0.58 5.05 28.84
N ARG A 16 1.24 4.25 27.99
CA ARG A 16 0.91 4.24 26.55
C ARG A 16 -0.40 3.47 26.39
N TRP A 17 -1.47 4.18 26.03
CA TRP A 17 -2.65 3.56 25.42
C TRP A 17 -2.16 2.57 24.37
N LYS A 18 -2.39 1.26 24.58
CA LYS A 18 -2.10 0.24 23.57
C LYS A 18 -3.08 0.47 22.42
N ALA A 19 -2.71 1.33 21.48
CA ALA A 19 -3.39 1.39 20.21
C ALA A 19 -3.29 0.00 19.58
N SER A 20 -4.42 -0.55 19.15
CA SER A 20 -4.45 -1.83 18.45
C SER A 20 -3.60 -1.74 17.18
N SER A 21 -2.77 -2.74 16.93
CA SER A 21 -1.90 -2.78 15.76
C SER A 21 -2.73 -2.81 14.45
N ALA A 22 -2.12 -2.45 13.32
CA ALA A 22 -2.74 -2.45 12.01
C ALA A 22 -3.24 -3.85 11.63
N THR A 23 -2.48 -4.89 12.00
CA THR A 23 -2.87 -6.29 11.84
C THR A 23 -4.10 -6.61 12.68
N GLU A 24 -4.11 -6.26 13.97
CA GLU A 24 -5.29 -6.43 14.86
C GLU A 24 -6.53 -5.69 14.34
N ARG A 25 -6.36 -4.46 13.83
CA ARG A 25 -7.46 -3.70 13.24
C ARG A 25 -8.00 -4.36 11.98
N ALA A 26 -7.13 -4.87 11.11
CA ALA A 26 -7.54 -5.53 9.87
C ALA A 26 -8.29 -6.85 10.12
N LEU A 27 -7.98 -7.57 11.21
CA LEU A 27 -8.73 -8.78 11.61
C LEU A 27 -10.19 -8.51 11.99
N ASN A 28 -10.54 -7.25 12.27
CA ASN A 28 -11.92 -6.88 12.57
C ASN A 28 -12.83 -6.83 11.33
N TYR A 29 -12.25 -6.74 10.12
CA TYR A 29 -13.04 -6.82 8.89
C TYR A 29 -13.72 -8.18 8.77
N LYS A 30 -14.92 -8.18 8.17
CA LYS A 30 -15.73 -9.39 7.97
C LYS A 30 -15.96 -9.62 6.48
N PRO A 31 -15.79 -10.85 5.97
CA PRO A 31 -16.25 -11.19 4.62
C PRO A 31 -17.71 -10.79 4.41
N GLY A 32 -18.01 -10.18 3.25
CA GLY A 32 -19.32 -9.60 2.92
C GLY A 32 -19.51 -8.15 3.40
N GLN A 33 -18.60 -7.60 4.21
CA GLN A 33 -18.66 -6.19 4.59
C GLN A 33 -18.40 -5.28 3.39
N VAL A 34 -19.24 -4.26 3.21
CA VAL A 34 -19.08 -3.26 2.16
C VAL A 34 -18.44 -2.00 2.72
N ILE A 35 -17.39 -1.52 2.06
CA ILE A 35 -16.61 -0.33 2.45
C ILE A 35 -16.40 0.50 1.19
N HIS A 36 -17.05 1.67 1.12
CA HIS A 36 -16.90 2.61 0.00
C HIS A 36 -17.04 1.95 -1.41
N GLY A 37 -18.00 1.03 -1.57
CA GLY A 37 -18.24 0.32 -2.83
C GLY A 37 -17.34 -0.91 -3.05
N PHE A 38 -16.49 -1.27 -2.10
CA PHE A 38 -15.71 -2.52 -2.11
C PHE A 38 -16.29 -3.53 -1.13
N THR A 39 -16.55 -4.74 -1.59
CA THR A 39 -16.89 -5.87 -0.72
C THR A 39 -15.62 -6.57 -0.26
N VAL A 40 -15.49 -6.81 1.05
CA VAL A 40 -14.45 -7.66 1.64
C VAL A 40 -14.75 -9.12 1.28
N ASN A 41 -13.81 -9.77 0.60
CA ASN A 41 -13.96 -11.17 0.19
C ASN A 41 -13.27 -12.11 1.18
N GLU A 42 -12.08 -11.73 1.65
CA GLU A 42 -11.23 -12.60 2.47
C GLU A 42 -10.36 -11.75 3.40
N VAL A 43 -10.15 -12.24 4.62
CA VAL A 43 -9.22 -11.68 5.62
C VAL A 43 -8.32 -12.80 6.09
N THR A 44 -7.01 -12.68 5.86
CA THR A 44 -6.04 -13.77 6.05
C THR A 44 -4.85 -13.27 6.87
N PRO A 45 -4.67 -13.70 8.13
CA PRO A 45 -3.43 -13.42 8.86
C PRO A 45 -2.26 -14.20 8.26
N ILE A 46 -1.10 -13.55 8.17
CA ILE A 46 0.15 -14.14 7.70
C ILE A 46 1.24 -13.82 8.75
N PRO A 47 1.32 -14.61 9.84
CA PRO A 47 2.18 -14.30 10.99
C PRO A 47 3.66 -14.22 10.65
N ASP A 48 4.16 -15.06 9.74
CA ASP A 48 5.56 -15.11 9.33
C ASP A 48 6.09 -13.78 8.80
N PHE A 49 5.19 -12.95 8.25
CA PHE A 49 5.52 -11.62 7.72
C PHE A 49 4.96 -10.47 8.57
N ASN A 50 4.32 -10.76 9.72
CA ASN A 50 3.58 -9.79 10.54
C ASN A 50 2.56 -8.96 9.73
N ILE A 51 1.83 -9.63 8.85
CA ILE A 51 0.85 -9.00 7.94
C ILE A 51 -0.55 -9.60 8.17
N THR A 52 -1.59 -8.80 7.96
CA THR A 52 -2.95 -9.30 7.68
C THR A 52 -3.36 -8.85 6.29
N ALA A 53 -3.61 -9.82 5.40
CA ALA A 53 -4.05 -9.57 4.04
C ALA A 53 -5.57 -9.45 3.99
N VAL A 54 -6.08 -8.41 3.34
CA VAL A 54 -7.51 -8.20 3.09
C VAL A 54 -7.73 -8.11 1.60
N LYS A 55 -8.48 -9.07 1.04
CA LYS A 55 -8.85 -9.08 -0.38
C LYS A 55 -10.23 -8.47 -0.55
N LEU A 56 -10.37 -7.51 -1.44
CA LEU A 56 -11.63 -6.85 -1.75
C LEU A 56 -11.92 -6.85 -3.25
N SER A 57 -13.18 -6.58 -3.60
CA SER A 57 -13.59 -6.34 -4.98
C SER A 57 -14.56 -5.17 -5.05
N HIS A 58 -14.31 -4.24 -5.98
CA HIS A 58 -15.21 -3.12 -6.22
C HIS A 58 -16.49 -3.61 -6.90
N GLU A 59 -17.65 -3.24 -6.36
CA GLU A 59 -18.95 -3.71 -6.85
C GLU A 59 -19.29 -3.17 -8.24
N GLY A 60 -18.98 -1.90 -8.50
CA GLY A 60 -19.35 -1.25 -9.76
C GLY A 60 -18.45 -1.61 -10.95
N THR A 61 -17.17 -1.92 -10.71
CA THR A 61 -16.18 -2.14 -11.79
C THR A 61 -15.58 -3.54 -11.78
N GLY A 62 -15.77 -4.31 -10.71
CA GLY A 62 -15.11 -5.60 -10.51
C GLY A 62 -13.62 -5.52 -10.17
N ALA A 63 -13.06 -4.31 -10.03
CA ALA A 63 -11.65 -4.10 -9.73
C ALA A 63 -11.22 -4.86 -8.47
N LYS A 64 -10.08 -5.55 -8.55
CA LYS A 64 -9.52 -6.32 -7.43
C LYS A 64 -8.63 -5.42 -6.57
N TYR A 65 -8.72 -5.58 -5.26
CA TYR A 65 -7.93 -4.82 -4.30
C TYR A 65 -7.30 -5.77 -3.28
N LEU A 66 -6.03 -5.54 -2.96
CA LEU A 66 -5.31 -6.26 -1.91
C LEU A 66 -4.71 -5.23 -0.95
N HIS A 67 -5.16 -5.25 0.30
CA HIS A 67 -4.57 -4.46 1.37
C HIS A 67 -3.72 -5.37 2.26
N LEU A 68 -2.46 -4.99 2.50
CA LEU A 68 -1.56 -5.68 3.40
C LEU A 68 -1.36 -4.82 4.64
N ALA A 69 -2.10 -5.12 5.71
CA ALA A 69 -2.00 -4.38 6.96
C ALA A 69 -0.77 -4.84 7.74
N ARG A 70 0.12 -3.90 8.08
CA ARG A 70 1.33 -4.10 8.86
C ARG A 70 1.63 -2.85 9.68
N GLU A 71 2.26 -3.02 10.83
CA GLU A 71 2.86 -1.90 11.57
C GLU A 71 4.16 -1.47 10.86
N ASP A 72 3.99 -0.72 9.78
CA ASP A 72 5.07 -0.07 9.03
C ASP A 72 4.65 1.36 8.67
N SER A 73 5.55 2.32 8.89
CA SER A 73 5.31 3.72 8.56
C SER A 73 5.52 4.01 7.08
N ASP A 74 6.33 3.19 6.39
CA ASP A 74 6.60 3.32 4.96
C ASP A 74 5.47 2.62 4.17
N ASN A 75 4.45 3.40 3.83
CA ASN A 75 3.25 2.89 3.17
C ASN A 75 3.44 2.94 1.65
N LEU A 76 2.95 1.90 0.97
CA LEU A 76 3.01 1.79 -0.48
C LEU A 76 1.61 1.67 -1.07
N PHE A 77 1.38 2.36 -2.17
CA PHE A 77 0.23 2.18 -3.04
C PHE A 77 0.68 1.79 -4.44
N SER A 78 0.01 0.80 -5.03
CA SER A 78 0.23 0.45 -6.43
C SER A 78 -1.06 0.10 -7.15
N VAL A 79 -1.07 0.36 -8.46
CA VAL A 79 -2.14 -0.04 -9.38
C VAL A 79 -1.51 -0.76 -10.58
N GLN A 80 -2.09 -1.90 -10.94
CA GLN A 80 -1.60 -2.74 -12.04
C GLN A 80 -2.68 -2.91 -13.10
N PHE A 81 -2.28 -2.74 -14.36
CA PHE A 81 -3.10 -3.02 -15.53
C PHE A 81 -2.51 -4.17 -16.32
N ARG A 82 -3.36 -5.12 -16.75
CA ARG A 82 -2.95 -6.14 -17.71
C ARG A 82 -2.78 -5.48 -19.08
N THR A 83 -1.57 -5.52 -19.62
CA THR A 83 -1.20 -4.95 -20.92
C THR A 83 -0.50 -6.04 -21.71
N THR A 84 -1.26 -6.78 -22.51
CA THR A 84 -0.70 -7.86 -23.34
C THR A 84 -0.39 -7.30 -24.73
N PRO A 85 0.89 -7.01 -25.06
CA PRO A 85 1.24 -6.47 -26.37
C PRO A 85 0.98 -7.50 -27.46
N MET A 86 0.45 -7.05 -28.59
CA MET A 86 0.19 -7.90 -29.76
C MET A 86 1.28 -7.77 -30.83
N ASP A 87 2.21 -6.82 -30.65
CA ASP A 87 3.32 -6.52 -31.54
C ASP A 87 4.50 -5.94 -30.74
N SER A 88 5.58 -5.59 -31.44
CA SER A 88 6.82 -5.05 -30.86
C SER A 88 6.92 -3.53 -30.94
N THR A 89 5.79 -2.82 -31.05
CA THR A 89 5.78 -1.34 -31.14
C THR A 89 6.15 -0.65 -29.83
N GLY A 90 6.06 -1.36 -28.70
CA GLY A 90 6.32 -0.79 -27.38
C GLY A 90 5.16 0.06 -26.83
N VAL A 91 3.96 -0.03 -27.41
CA VAL A 91 2.78 0.76 -27.00
C VAL A 91 2.52 0.76 -25.49
N PRO A 92 2.58 -0.37 -24.75
CA PRO A 92 2.38 -0.34 -23.29
C PRO A 92 3.40 0.54 -22.55
N HIS A 93 4.66 0.52 -22.99
CA HIS A 93 5.74 1.30 -22.40
C HIS A 93 5.60 2.79 -22.74
N ILE A 94 5.24 3.12 -23.99
CA ILE A 94 4.94 4.50 -24.39
C ILE A 94 3.75 5.03 -23.57
N LEU A 95 2.70 4.22 -23.39
CA LEU A 95 1.53 4.59 -22.63
C LEU A 95 1.86 4.87 -21.16
N GLU A 96 2.68 4.02 -20.53
CA GLU A 96 3.15 4.19 -19.15
C GLU A 96 3.78 5.58 -18.93
N HIS A 97 4.66 6.03 -19.83
CA HIS A 97 5.23 7.37 -19.72
C HIS A 97 4.21 8.49 -20.01
N THR A 98 3.32 8.27 -20.98
CA THR A 98 2.39 9.30 -21.45
C THR A 98 1.32 9.61 -20.40
N VAL A 99 0.81 8.61 -19.67
CA VAL A 99 -0.20 8.83 -18.62
C VAL A 99 0.34 9.60 -17.41
N LEU A 100 1.67 9.68 -17.25
CA LEU A 100 2.33 10.46 -16.21
C LEU A 100 2.57 11.93 -16.61
N ALA A 101 2.28 12.30 -17.87
CA ALA A 101 2.51 13.64 -18.42
C ALA A 101 1.34 14.62 -18.22
N GLY A 102 0.18 14.14 -17.75
CA GLY A 102 -1.00 14.98 -17.48
C GLY A 102 -2.26 14.15 -17.21
N SER A 103 -3.27 14.78 -16.62
CA SER A 103 -4.61 14.19 -16.45
C SER A 103 -5.68 15.26 -16.54
N GLU A 104 -6.95 14.89 -16.66
CA GLU A 104 -8.06 15.84 -16.65
C GLU A 104 -8.08 16.71 -15.38
N LYS A 105 -7.87 16.08 -14.22
CA LYS A 105 -7.82 16.79 -12.93
C LYS A 105 -6.53 17.59 -12.72
N TYR A 106 -5.41 17.14 -13.29
CA TYR A 106 -4.13 17.81 -13.22
C TYR A 106 -3.59 18.06 -14.63
N PRO A 107 -4.14 19.04 -15.37
CA PRO A 107 -3.82 19.28 -16.78
C PRO A 107 -2.49 20.03 -16.97
N CYS A 108 -1.67 20.09 -15.93
CA CYS A 108 -0.34 20.67 -16.03
C CYS A 108 0.63 19.65 -16.64
N ARG A 109 1.61 20.12 -17.38
CA ARG A 109 2.66 19.29 -17.95
C ARG A 109 3.49 18.58 -16.87
N ASP A 110 3.78 17.29 -17.08
CA ASP A 110 4.69 16.47 -16.27
C ASP A 110 4.38 16.48 -14.76
N PRO A 111 3.13 16.19 -14.33
CA PRO A 111 2.73 16.21 -12.92
C PRO A 111 3.51 15.21 -12.08
N PHE A 112 3.82 14.02 -12.61
CA PHE A 112 4.57 12.99 -11.90
C PHE A 112 5.96 13.49 -11.47
N PHE A 113 6.74 14.03 -12.41
CA PHE A 113 8.07 14.60 -12.11
C PHE A 113 7.99 15.81 -11.16
N LYS A 114 6.93 16.62 -11.28
CA LYS A 114 6.70 17.72 -10.33
C LYS A 114 6.43 17.21 -8.91
N MET A 115 5.73 16.08 -8.76
CA MET A 115 5.44 15.47 -7.46
C MET A 115 6.67 14.91 -6.77
N GLN A 116 7.68 14.48 -7.52
CA GLN A 116 8.93 13.98 -6.97
C GLN A 116 9.65 15.02 -6.08
N ASN A 117 9.53 16.32 -6.41
CA ASN A 117 10.09 17.41 -5.61
C ASN A 117 9.07 18.07 -4.66
N ARG A 118 7.83 17.57 -4.61
CA ARG A 118 6.72 18.13 -3.81
C ARG A 118 6.10 17.11 -2.86
N SER A 119 6.76 15.96 -2.67
CA SER A 119 6.35 14.92 -1.75
C SER A 119 7.54 14.45 -0.91
N LEU A 120 7.25 13.79 0.20
CA LEU A 120 8.24 13.06 1.01
C LEU A 120 8.19 11.56 0.71
N ALA A 121 7.78 11.19 -0.51
CA ALA A 121 7.67 9.80 -0.92
C ALA A 121 9.06 9.13 -0.86
N THR A 122 9.12 7.95 -0.26
CA THR A 122 10.31 7.10 -0.18
C THR A 122 10.60 6.45 -1.53
N PHE A 123 9.55 6.22 -2.33
CA PHE A 123 9.63 5.66 -3.66
C PHE A 123 8.51 6.21 -4.56
N MET A 124 8.78 6.36 -5.86
CA MET A 124 7.79 6.79 -6.84
C MET A 124 8.25 6.36 -8.22
N ASN A 125 7.55 5.40 -8.85
CA ASN A 125 7.96 4.84 -10.13
C ASN A 125 6.80 4.20 -10.91
N ALA A 126 7.06 3.90 -12.19
CA ALA A 126 6.23 3.07 -13.02
C ALA A 126 7.09 2.05 -13.79
N PHE A 127 6.52 0.88 -14.06
CA PHE A 127 7.21 -0.23 -14.69
C PHE A 127 6.30 -0.92 -15.69
N THR A 128 6.83 -1.25 -16.87
CA THR A 128 6.14 -2.06 -17.87
C THR A 128 6.84 -3.42 -17.99
N GLY A 129 6.14 -4.49 -17.61
CA GLY A 129 6.56 -5.87 -17.83
C GLY A 129 5.84 -6.51 -19.02
N ASN A 130 6.16 -7.77 -19.32
CA ASN A 130 5.64 -8.48 -20.49
C ASN A 130 4.11 -8.60 -20.55
N TYR A 131 3.44 -8.64 -19.39
CA TYR A 131 1.99 -8.88 -19.30
C TYR A 131 1.22 -7.77 -18.59
N GLY A 132 1.91 -6.75 -18.08
CA GLY A 132 1.27 -5.73 -17.28
C GLY A 132 2.15 -4.53 -16.99
N THR A 133 1.50 -3.38 -16.81
CA THR A 133 2.09 -2.12 -16.37
C THR A 133 1.68 -1.86 -14.93
N LEU A 134 2.64 -1.44 -14.10
CA LEU A 134 2.50 -1.15 -12.69
C LEU A 134 2.89 0.31 -12.43
N GLN A 135 2.05 1.06 -11.72
CA GLN A 135 2.40 2.37 -11.16
C GLN A 135 2.41 2.28 -9.65
N THR A 136 3.43 2.85 -9.00
CA THR A 136 3.62 2.73 -7.55
C THR A 136 4.22 4.00 -6.94
N VAL A 137 3.74 4.33 -5.75
CA VAL A 137 4.18 5.45 -4.91
C VAL A 137 4.18 5.01 -3.44
#